data_AF-A0AAW8J8X3-F1
#
_entry.id   AF-A0AAW8J8X3-F1
#
_cell.length_a   1.000
_cell.length_b   1.000
_cell.length_c   1.000
_cell.angle_alpha   90.00
_cell.angle_beta   90.00
_cell.angle_gamma   90.00
#
_symmetry.space_group_name_H-M   'P 1'
#
loop_
_entity.id
_entity.type
_entity.pdbx_description
1 polymer ?
#
loop_
_entity_poly.entity_id
_entity_poly.type
_entity_poly.pdbx_seq_one_letter_code
_entity_poly.pdbx_strand_id
1 'polypeptide(L)'
;MSKRPKPWIEDSDPLKPYYGKLSNQEYTNISQIVTLWINHHPYLDPLVISENKKVNLLDYSNHYNEQCSQSLYKLLCETLEQTDSFLYWMPIDNNEKTANVFAAYSPAMIAKTPIGVEYLDYASRSFLQMLNGSYAIIENNQNFIALVVDGYYMQVALDSNLINSQFQKYIRNWNDMEKNLDKITAQCINFVVT
;
A
#
# COMPACT_ATOMS: atom_id res chain seq x y z
N MET A 1 -23.75 12.47 -9.38
CA MET A 1 -23.25 11.16 -8.92
C MET A 1 -23.83 10.89 -7.54
N SER A 2 -24.60 9.82 -7.36
CA SER A 2 -25.06 9.41 -6.03
C SER A 2 -23.87 8.81 -5.28
N LYS A 3 -23.43 9.47 -4.20
CA LYS A 3 -22.51 8.88 -3.23
C LYS A 3 -23.07 7.54 -2.78
N ARG A 4 -22.26 6.47 -2.71
CA ARG A 4 -22.74 5.20 -2.15
C ARG A 4 -23.12 5.46 -0.69
N PRO A 5 -24.36 5.19 -0.26
CA PRO A 5 -24.78 5.46 1.12
C PRO A 5 -24.25 4.42 2.12
N LYS A 6 -23.40 3.47 1.69
CA LYS A 6 -22.83 2.46 2.58
C LYS A 6 -21.79 3.12 3.49
N PRO A 7 -22.03 3.23 4.81
CA PRO A 7 -20.93 3.45 5.72
C PRO A 7 -19.96 2.28 5.54
N TRP A 8 -18.69 2.58 5.34
CA TRP A 8 -17.65 1.57 5.24
C TRP A 8 -17.12 1.15 6.61
N ILE A 9 -17.49 1.89 7.66
CA ILE A 9 -17.16 1.59 9.06
C ILE A 9 -18.34 0.83 9.66
N GLU A 10 -18.19 -0.49 9.78
CA GLU A 10 -19.10 -1.30 10.59
C GLU A 10 -18.85 -1.07 12.09
N ASP A 11 -19.83 -1.39 12.94
CA ASP A 11 -19.63 -1.29 14.39
C ASP A 11 -18.54 -2.23 14.91
N SER A 12 -18.25 -3.30 14.17
CA SER A 12 -17.23 -4.31 14.46
C SER A 12 -15.87 -4.01 13.84
N ASP A 13 -15.72 -2.90 13.12
CA ASP A 13 -14.49 -2.56 12.40
C ASP A 13 -13.31 -2.40 13.38
N PRO A 14 -12.25 -3.23 13.26
CA PRO A 14 -11.14 -3.24 14.21
C PRO A 14 -10.30 -1.96 14.18
N LEU A 15 -10.35 -1.18 13.10
CA LEU A 15 -9.63 0.10 13.02
C LEU A 15 -10.44 1.28 13.58
N LYS A 16 -11.74 1.12 13.86
CA LYS A 16 -12.64 2.17 14.37
C LYS A 16 -12.07 2.95 15.56
N PRO A 17 -11.41 2.34 16.57
CA PRO A 17 -10.84 3.07 17.70
C PRO A 17 -9.65 3.96 17.34
N TYR A 18 -9.01 3.70 16.20
CA TYR A 18 -7.74 4.32 15.81
C TYR A 18 -7.89 5.35 14.68
N TYR A 19 -9.09 5.53 14.14
CA TYR A 19 -9.34 6.50 13.07
C TYR A 19 -9.05 7.93 13.50
N GLY A 20 -7.93 8.47 13.01
CA GLY A 20 -7.61 9.89 13.09
C GLY A 20 -8.45 10.73 12.12
N LYS A 21 -8.74 11.98 12.51
CA LYS A 21 -9.32 12.97 11.58
C LYS A 21 -8.25 13.41 10.57
N LEU A 22 -8.67 13.49 9.31
CA LEU A 22 -7.88 14.08 8.23
C LEU A 22 -8.18 15.58 8.14
N SER A 23 -7.13 16.38 8.02
CA SER A 23 -7.21 17.75 7.52
C SER A 23 -7.48 17.75 6.01
N ASN A 24 -7.99 18.88 5.51
CA ASN A 24 -8.21 19.06 4.08
C ASN A 24 -6.91 18.91 3.27
N GLN A 25 -5.79 19.38 3.82
CA GLN A 25 -4.49 19.28 3.15
C GLN A 25 -4.02 17.83 3.05
N GLU A 26 -4.15 17.05 4.13
CA GLU A 26 -3.82 15.61 4.11
C GLU A 26 -4.67 14.88 3.06
N TYR A 27 -5.97 15.16 3.02
CA TYR A 27 -6.87 14.59 2.02
C TYR A 27 -6.42 14.91 0.58
N THR A 28 -6.11 16.17 0.29
CA THR A 28 -5.64 16.60 -1.03
C THR A 28 -4.32 15.92 -1.41
N ASN A 29 -3.36 15.89 -0.50
CA ASN A 29 -2.04 15.29 -0.74
C ASN A 29 -2.17 13.79 -1.03
N ILE A 30 -2.90 13.06 -0.18
CA ILE A 30 -3.13 11.62 -0.34
C ILE A 30 -3.79 11.34 -1.68
N SER A 31 -4.81 12.13 -2.05
CA SER A 31 -5.50 11.94 -3.31
C SER A 31 -4.58 12.08 -4.52
N GLN A 32 -3.67 13.05 -4.49
CA GLN A 32 -2.68 13.25 -5.55
C GLN A 32 -1.67 12.09 -5.62
N ILE A 33 -1.18 11.61 -4.47
CA ILE A 33 -0.25 10.48 -4.40
C ILE A 33 -0.90 9.22 -4.98
N VAL A 34 -2.15 8.93 -4.61
CA VAL A 34 -2.86 7.76 -5.14
C VAL A 34 -3.00 7.82 -6.65
N THR A 35 -3.42 8.97 -7.19
CA THR A 35 -3.55 9.14 -8.64
C THR A 35 -2.20 8.96 -9.35
N LEU A 36 -1.10 9.47 -8.77
CA LEU A 36 0.22 9.41 -9.39
C LEU A 36 0.86 8.02 -9.30
N TRP A 37 0.83 7.40 -8.12
CA TRP A 37 1.62 6.21 -7.82
C TRP A 37 0.87 4.91 -8.02
N ILE A 38 -0.44 4.92 -7.78
CA ILE A 38 -1.29 3.73 -7.87
C ILE A 38 -2.05 3.76 -9.20
N ASN A 39 -2.51 4.93 -9.64
CA ASN A 39 -3.11 5.18 -10.97
C ASN A 39 -4.11 4.10 -11.44
N HIS A 40 -4.92 3.55 -10.53
CA HIS A 40 -5.90 2.47 -10.79
C HIS A 40 -5.30 1.12 -11.23
N HIS A 41 -4.02 0.89 -10.92
CA HIS A 41 -3.34 -0.36 -11.14
C HIS A 41 -3.12 -1.11 -9.81
N PRO A 42 -3.08 -2.46 -9.83
CA PRO A 42 -2.77 -3.27 -8.67
C PRO A 42 -1.24 -3.32 -8.38
N TYR A 43 -0.47 -2.38 -8.91
CA TYR A 43 0.99 -2.32 -8.78
C TYR A 43 1.46 -0.87 -8.80
N LEU A 44 2.62 -0.62 -8.22
CA LEU A 44 3.34 0.65 -8.30
C LEU A 44 4.19 0.68 -9.57
N ASP A 45 3.98 1.68 -10.42
CA ASP A 45 4.69 1.82 -11.69
C ASP A 45 6.21 2.02 -11.46
N PRO A 46 7.07 1.11 -11.97
CA PRO A 46 8.53 1.24 -11.85
C PRO A 46 9.10 2.53 -12.42
N LEU A 47 8.49 3.10 -13.46
CA LEU A 47 8.92 4.38 -14.04
C LEU A 47 8.72 5.50 -13.02
N VAL A 48 7.51 5.60 -12.45
CA VAL A 48 7.18 6.58 -11.39
C VAL A 48 8.09 6.39 -10.17
N ILE A 49 8.37 5.15 -9.76
CA ILE A 49 9.32 4.84 -8.69
C ILE A 49 10.70 5.43 -8.99
N SER A 50 11.22 5.16 -10.20
CA SER A 50 12.56 5.58 -10.61
C SER A 50 12.70 7.11 -10.72
N GLU A 51 11.71 7.79 -11.27
CA GLU A 51 11.68 9.26 -11.42
C GLU A 51 11.71 9.98 -10.07
N ASN A 52 11.16 9.34 -9.03
CA ASN A 52 11.06 9.89 -7.67
C ASN A 52 12.17 9.38 -6.74
N LYS A 53 13.26 8.80 -7.27
CA LYS A 53 14.43 8.32 -6.50
C LYS A 53 14.06 7.30 -5.42
N LYS A 54 13.04 6.49 -5.66
CA LYS A 54 12.62 5.40 -4.79
C LYS A 54 13.20 4.07 -5.29
N VAL A 55 13.28 3.09 -4.40
CA VAL A 55 13.68 1.71 -4.69
C VAL A 55 12.48 0.81 -4.53
N ASN A 56 12.25 -0.06 -5.51
CA ASN A 56 11.18 -1.05 -5.46
C ASN A 56 11.60 -2.25 -4.61
N LEU A 57 10.76 -2.63 -3.66
CA LEU A 57 10.96 -3.77 -2.76
C LEU A 57 9.74 -4.67 -2.83
N LEU A 58 9.97 -5.99 -2.79
CA LEU A 58 8.89 -6.97 -2.77
C LEU A 58 9.04 -7.93 -1.59
N ASP A 59 7.97 -8.07 -0.82
CA ASP A 59 7.76 -9.19 0.09
C ASP A 59 6.79 -10.20 -0.54
N TYR A 60 7.29 -11.40 -0.80
CA TYR A 60 6.52 -12.55 -1.29
C TYR A 60 6.85 -13.84 -0.51
N SER A 61 7.41 -13.68 0.69
CA SER A 61 7.83 -14.77 1.56
C SER A 61 6.67 -15.71 1.91
N ASN A 62 6.97 -16.96 2.28
CA ASN A 62 5.94 -17.84 2.80
C ASN A 62 5.64 -17.51 4.28
N HIS A 63 4.52 -16.84 4.53
CA HIS A 63 4.19 -16.15 5.79
C HIS A 63 3.70 -17.04 6.95
N TYR A 64 3.65 -18.37 6.79
CA TYR A 64 3.03 -19.27 7.79
C TYR A 64 3.69 -19.24 9.19
N ASN A 65 4.91 -18.71 9.33
CA ASN A 65 5.69 -18.75 10.58
C ASN A 65 6.13 -17.37 11.11
N GLU A 66 5.62 -16.26 10.56
CA GLU A 66 6.07 -14.92 10.95
C GLU A 66 5.15 -14.26 12.00
N GLN A 67 5.73 -13.43 12.88
CA GLN A 67 5.00 -12.67 13.92
C GLN A 67 4.10 -11.59 13.31
N CYS A 68 4.52 -11.04 12.17
CA CYS A 68 3.78 -10.09 11.34
C CYS A 68 3.60 -10.76 9.98
N SER A 69 2.42 -10.65 9.38
CA SER A 69 2.12 -11.28 8.07
C SER A 69 2.97 -10.74 6.91
N GLN A 70 3.76 -9.70 7.15
CA GLN A 70 4.71 -9.11 6.21
C GLN A 70 5.95 -8.63 6.96
N SER A 71 7.07 -9.37 6.90
CA SER A 71 8.34 -8.95 7.51
C SER A 71 8.85 -7.60 6.98
N LEU A 72 8.61 -7.28 5.71
CA LEU A 72 9.02 -5.99 5.14
C LEU A 72 8.28 -4.83 5.83
N TYR A 73 7.00 -5.00 6.16
CA TYR A 73 6.23 -3.98 6.86
C TYR A 73 6.77 -3.72 8.27
N LYS A 74 7.13 -4.80 8.98
CA LYS A 74 7.79 -4.69 10.28
C LYS A 74 9.09 -3.88 10.19
N LEU A 75 9.94 -4.21 9.21
CA LEU A 75 11.20 -3.48 8.99
C LEU A 75 10.97 -2.00 8.66
N LEU A 76 9.94 -1.67 7.87
CA LEU A 76 9.57 -0.29 7.58
C LEU A 76 9.14 0.47 8.84
N CYS A 77 8.31 -0.15 9.68
CA CYS A 77 7.88 0.44 10.95
C CYS A 77 9.08 0.71 11.87
N GLU A 78 9.97 -0.28 12.05
CA GLU A 78 11.20 -0.14 12.86
C GLU A 78 12.13 0.96 12.32
N THR A 79 12.22 1.09 10.99
CA THR A 79 13.04 2.13 10.34
C THR A 79 12.49 3.55 10.59
N LEU A 80 11.19 3.67 10.80
CA LEU A 80 10.48 4.95 10.88
C LEU A 80 9.88 5.25 12.27
N GLU A 81 10.11 4.37 13.25
CA GLU A 81 9.53 4.44 14.61
C GLU A 81 9.84 5.77 15.31
N GLN A 82 10.94 6.42 14.96
CA GLN A 82 11.40 7.69 15.53
C GLN A 82 10.83 8.94 14.82
N THR A 83 9.92 8.77 13.85
CA THR A 83 9.36 9.89 13.09
C THR A 83 7.98 10.28 13.64
N ASP A 84 7.64 11.58 13.61
CA ASP A 84 6.28 12.09 13.91
C ASP A 84 5.29 11.79 12.76
N SER A 85 5.43 10.61 12.17
CA SER A 85 4.76 10.19 10.95
C SER A 85 3.47 9.44 11.23
N PHE A 86 2.62 9.39 10.20
CA PHE A 86 1.37 8.65 10.20
C PHE A 86 1.28 7.79 8.95
N LEU A 87 0.57 6.68 9.08
CA LEU A 87 0.19 5.81 7.98
C LEU A 87 -1.25 6.12 7.56
N TYR A 88 -1.42 6.28 6.26
CA TYR A 88 -2.73 6.39 5.63
C TYR A 88 -3.03 5.09 4.90
N TRP A 89 -4.15 4.48 5.29
CA TRP A 89 -4.61 3.22 4.73
C TRP A 89 -5.83 3.48 3.86
N MET A 90 -5.85 2.86 2.69
CA MET A 90 -6.97 2.98 1.77
C MET A 90 -7.15 1.71 0.95
N PRO A 91 -8.40 1.31 0.69
CA PRO A 91 -8.66 0.20 -0.20
C PRO A 91 -8.32 0.60 -1.64
N ILE A 92 -7.83 -0.38 -2.39
CA ILE A 92 -7.64 -0.34 -3.83
C ILE A 92 -8.67 -1.28 -4.44
N ASP A 93 -9.58 -0.71 -5.22
CA ASP A 93 -10.55 -1.49 -5.99
C ASP A 93 -9.99 -1.69 -7.41
N ASN A 94 -9.81 -2.95 -7.79
CA ASN A 94 -9.33 -3.32 -9.12
C ASN A 94 -10.44 -3.26 -10.19
N ASN A 95 -11.71 -3.08 -9.78
CA ASN A 95 -12.87 -3.20 -10.67
C ASN A 95 -13.45 -1.86 -11.14
N GLU A 96 -13.03 -0.73 -10.57
CA GLU A 96 -13.56 0.59 -10.95
C GLU A 96 -12.49 1.51 -11.56
N LYS A 97 -12.67 1.84 -12.84
CA LYS A 97 -11.93 2.91 -13.55
C LYS A 97 -12.38 4.31 -13.09
N THR A 98 -12.54 4.53 -11.79
CA THR A 98 -12.95 5.83 -11.26
C THR A 98 -11.72 6.54 -10.70
N ALA A 99 -11.47 7.77 -11.18
CA ALA A 99 -10.30 8.60 -10.85
C ALA A 99 -10.02 8.79 -9.34
N ASN A 100 -11.01 8.48 -8.49
CA ASN A 100 -10.90 8.52 -7.04
C ASN A 100 -11.93 7.57 -6.41
N VAL A 101 -11.60 6.29 -6.31
CA VAL A 101 -12.52 5.26 -5.81
C VAL A 101 -12.97 5.53 -4.36
N PHE A 102 -12.13 6.15 -3.53
CA PHE A 102 -12.43 6.44 -2.13
C PHE A 102 -13.30 7.70 -1.94
N ALA A 103 -13.36 8.60 -2.91
CA ALA A 103 -14.29 9.75 -2.91
C ALA A 103 -15.75 9.35 -3.14
N ALA A 104 -16.01 8.11 -3.57
CA ALA A 104 -17.36 7.55 -3.66
C ALA A 104 -18.00 7.30 -2.27
N TYR A 105 -17.18 7.30 -1.21
CA TYR A 105 -17.59 7.09 0.19
C TYR A 105 -17.73 8.42 0.95
N SER A 106 -18.62 8.46 1.93
CA SER A 106 -18.83 9.64 2.79
C SER A 106 -18.95 9.22 4.26
N PRO A 107 -17.94 9.46 5.11
CA PRO A 107 -16.66 10.13 4.79
C PRO A 107 -15.79 9.30 3.84
N ALA A 108 -14.81 9.96 3.20
CA ALA A 108 -13.86 9.29 2.32
C ALA A 108 -13.16 8.14 3.05
N MET A 109 -12.92 7.06 2.33
CA MET A 109 -12.45 5.80 2.91
C MET A 109 -10.93 5.79 3.09
N ILE A 110 -10.46 6.55 4.07
CA ILE A 110 -9.06 6.68 4.43
C ILE A 110 -8.94 6.56 5.95
N ALA A 111 -8.15 5.60 6.41
CA ALA A 111 -7.79 5.45 7.82
C ALA A 111 -6.45 6.12 8.09
N LYS A 112 -6.34 6.87 9.19
CA LYS A 112 -5.08 7.44 9.67
C LYS A 112 -4.69 6.76 10.97
N THR A 113 -3.51 6.16 11.03
CA THR A 113 -2.96 5.54 12.26
C THR A 113 -1.53 6.01 12.50
N PRO A 114 -1.01 5.92 13.73
CA PRO A 114 0.43 5.95 13.98
C PRO A 114 1.17 4.84 13.22
N ILE A 115 2.50 4.96 13.13
CA ILE A 115 3.36 3.87 12.67
C ILE A 115 3.38 2.78 13.75
N GLY A 116 3.05 1.55 13.37
CA GLY A 116 3.00 0.41 14.28
C GLY A 116 2.69 -0.89 13.53
N VAL A 117 3.30 -1.98 14.00
CA VAL A 117 3.19 -3.29 13.35
C VAL A 117 1.78 -3.89 13.50
N GLU A 118 1.10 -3.56 14.59
CA GLU A 118 -0.25 -4.01 14.94
C GLU A 118 -1.33 -3.55 13.95
N TYR A 119 -1.12 -2.39 13.32
CA TYR A 119 -2.12 -1.81 12.42
C TYR A 119 -2.27 -2.58 11.11
N LEU A 120 -1.30 -3.40 10.72
CA LEU A 120 -1.40 -4.24 9.53
C LEU A 120 -2.51 -5.28 9.67
N ASP A 121 -2.62 -5.94 10.84
CA ASP A 121 -3.69 -6.92 11.10
C ASP A 121 -5.05 -6.24 11.11
N TYR A 122 -5.16 -5.10 11.80
CA TYR A 122 -6.40 -4.35 11.89
C TYR A 122 -6.86 -3.86 10.52
N ALA A 123 -5.96 -3.30 9.72
CA ALA A 123 -6.26 -2.84 8.37
C ALA A 123 -6.66 -3.99 7.45
N SER A 124 -5.92 -5.09 7.47
CA SER A 124 -6.27 -6.30 6.71
C SER A 124 -7.70 -6.75 7.03
N ARG A 125 -8.05 -6.90 8.32
CA ARG A 125 -9.38 -7.34 8.75
C ARG A 125 -10.49 -6.34 8.44
N SER A 126 -10.20 -5.04 8.54
CA SER A 126 -11.12 -3.97 8.19
C SER A 126 -11.46 -4.00 6.70
N PHE A 127 -10.44 -4.11 5.83
CA PHE A 127 -10.65 -4.14 4.38
C PHE A 127 -11.10 -5.50 3.84
N LEU A 128 -10.83 -6.62 4.52
CA LEU A 128 -11.33 -7.95 4.16
C LEU A 128 -12.85 -8.07 4.23
N GLN A 129 -13.53 -7.25 5.04
CA GLN A 129 -15.00 -7.13 5.04
C GLN A 129 -15.51 -6.61 3.69
N MET A 130 -14.64 -5.96 2.91
CA MET A 130 -14.89 -5.48 1.56
C MET A 130 -14.27 -6.43 0.52
N LEU A 131 -14.77 -7.66 0.46
CA LEU A 131 -14.62 -8.62 -0.65
C LEU A 131 -13.46 -8.30 -1.64
N ASN A 132 -12.27 -8.84 -1.37
CA ASN A 132 -11.09 -8.87 -2.25
C ASN A 132 -10.45 -7.50 -2.60
N GLY A 133 -10.30 -6.61 -1.61
CA GLY A 133 -9.59 -5.36 -1.79
C GLY A 133 -8.09 -5.51 -1.50
N SER A 134 -7.25 -5.24 -2.49
CA SER A 134 -5.89 -4.80 -2.21
C SER A 134 -5.96 -3.49 -1.42
N TYR A 135 -4.91 -3.09 -0.71
CA TYR A 135 -4.89 -1.79 -0.03
C TYR A 135 -3.53 -1.13 -0.12
N ALA A 136 -3.53 0.21 -0.12
CA ALA A 136 -2.33 1.01 -0.06
C ALA A 136 -2.06 1.51 1.36
N ILE A 137 -0.78 1.65 1.65
CA ILE A 137 -0.22 2.28 2.85
C ILE A 137 0.64 3.44 2.37
N ILE A 138 0.29 4.65 2.78
CA ILE A 138 1.06 5.85 2.45
C ILE A 138 1.58 6.46 3.73
N GLU A 139 2.89 6.61 3.83
CA GLU A 139 3.53 7.36 4.91
C GLU A 139 3.46 8.87 4.62
N ASN A 140 3.16 9.68 5.63
CA ASN A 140 2.83 11.11 5.44
C ASN A 140 3.96 11.96 4.83
N ASN A 141 5.23 11.60 5.06
CA ASN A 141 6.40 12.26 4.47
C ASN A 141 6.81 11.62 3.13
N GLN A 142 6.03 10.66 2.63
CA GLN A 142 6.29 9.92 1.40
C GLN A 142 7.63 9.19 1.42
N ASN A 143 8.12 8.82 2.61
CA ASN A 143 9.30 7.98 2.77
C ASN A 143 9.08 6.63 2.12
N PHE A 144 7.89 6.06 2.27
CA PHE A 144 7.47 4.90 1.51
C PHE A 144 5.99 4.94 1.12
N ILE A 145 5.68 4.22 0.06
CA ILE A 145 4.33 3.85 -0.34
C ILE A 145 4.34 2.33 -0.51
N ALA A 146 3.38 1.65 0.10
CA ALA A 146 3.22 0.21 -0.01
C ALA A 146 1.87 -0.14 -0.61
N LEU A 147 1.82 -1.26 -1.31
CA LEU A 147 0.63 -1.86 -1.87
C LEU A 147 0.58 -3.32 -1.46
N VAL A 148 -0.48 -3.71 -0.75
CA VAL A 148 -0.73 -5.09 -0.33
C VAL A 148 -1.79 -5.70 -1.24
N VAL A 149 -1.43 -6.72 -2.00
CA VAL A 149 -2.32 -7.43 -2.93
C VAL A 149 -2.78 -8.75 -2.33
N ASP A 150 -4.10 -8.92 -2.28
CA ASP A 150 -4.79 -10.13 -1.79
C ASP A 150 -4.33 -10.62 -0.40
N GLY A 151 -3.71 -9.74 0.39
CA GLY A 151 -3.13 -10.05 1.69
C GLY A 151 -1.83 -10.86 1.65
N TYR A 152 -1.35 -11.26 0.46
CA TYR A 152 -0.19 -12.15 0.30
C TYR A 152 1.09 -11.43 -0.10
N TYR A 153 0.98 -10.45 -1.00
CA TYR A 153 2.12 -9.75 -1.56
C TYR A 153 2.16 -8.31 -1.07
N MET A 154 3.34 -7.82 -0.72
CA MET A 154 3.55 -6.39 -0.47
C MET A 154 4.63 -5.83 -1.39
N GLN A 155 4.24 -4.92 -2.26
CA GLN A 155 5.16 -4.11 -3.05
C GLN A 155 5.38 -2.76 -2.37
N VAL A 156 6.61 -2.28 -2.31
CA VAL A 156 6.95 -1.02 -1.63
C VAL A 156 7.88 -0.18 -2.49
N ALA A 157 7.54 1.09 -2.68
CA ALA A 157 8.46 2.12 -3.13
C ALA A 157 9.06 2.82 -1.89
N LEU A 158 10.35 2.60 -1.61
CA LEU A 158 11.04 3.15 -0.44
C LEU A 158 12.06 4.22 -0.84
N ASP A 159 12.21 5.28 -0.04
CA ASP A 159 13.25 6.28 -0.23
C ASP A 159 14.64 5.65 -0.25
N SER A 160 15.41 5.95 -1.29
CA SER A 160 16.78 5.45 -1.43
C SER A 160 17.66 5.75 -0.21
N ASN A 161 17.40 6.84 0.52
CA ASN A 161 18.16 7.22 1.71
C ASN A 161 17.88 6.31 2.92
N LEU A 162 16.76 5.57 2.93
CA LEU A 162 16.38 4.66 4.01
C LEU A 162 16.87 3.23 3.77
N ILE A 163 17.40 2.95 2.58
CA ILE A 163 17.89 1.62 2.21
C ILE A 163 19.17 1.29 2.99
N ASN A 164 19.14 0.16 3.69
CA ASN A 164 20.28 -0.42 4.39
C ASN A 164 20.42 -1.92 4.07
N SER A 165 21.37 -2.60 4.71
CA SER A 165 21.68 -4.01 4.46
C SER A 165 20.50 -4.97 4.71
N GLN A 166 19.59 -4.62 5.61
CA GLN A 166 18.42 -5.45 5.95
C GLN A 166 17.41 -5.52 4.79
N PHE A 167 17.38 -4.51 3.92
CA PHE A 167 16.47 -4.46 2.77
C PHE A 167 16.93 -5.29 1.57
N GLN A 168 18.19 -5.74 1.54
CA GLN A 168 18.78 -6.39 0.37
C GLN A 168 18.05 -7.67 -0.04
N LYS A 169 17.46 -8.40 0.91
CA LYS A 169 16.65 -9.58 0.59
C LYS A 169 15.43 -9.22 -0.26
N TYR A 170 14.75 -8.11 0.04
CA TYR A 170 13.56 -7.67 -0.69
C TYR A 170 13.86 -7.07 -2.07
N ILE A 171 15.06 -6.53 -2.25
CA ILE A 171 15.57 -6.11 -3.58
C ILE A 171 15.85 -7.36 -4.44
N ARG A 172 16.48 -8.39 -3.86
CA ARG A 172 16.77 -9.65 -4.55
C ARG A 172 15.50 -10.40 -4.93
N ASN A 173 14.51 -10.39 -4.06
CA ASN A 173 13.19 -10.96 -4.30
C ASN A 173 12.60 -10.54 -5.65
N TRP A 174 12.73 -9.26 -6.02
CA TRP A 174 12.24 -8.75 -7.29
C TRP A 174 12.98 -9.37 -8.49
N ASN A 175 14.31 -9.42 -8.42
CA ASN A 175 15.14 -10.05 -9.44
C ASN A 175 14.86 -11.55 -9.57
N ASP A 176 14.55 -12.21 -8.47
CA ASP A 176 14.24 -13.64 -8.48
C ASP A 176 12.87 -13.90 -9.09
N MET A 177 11.86 -13.05 -8.86
CA MET A 177 10.60 -13.12 -9.60
C MET A 177 10.83 -12.92 -11.10
N GLU A 178 11.55 -11.86 -11.51
CA GLU A 178 11.80 -11.57 -12.93
C GLU A 178 12.47 -12.73 -13.67
N LYS A 179 13.44 -13.42 -13.02
CA LYS A 179 14.13 -14.57 -13.61
C LYS A 179 13.27 -15.82 -13.75
N ASN A 180 12.25 -15.97 -12.90
CA ASN A 180 11.40 -17.14 -12.84
C ASN A 180 10.04 -16.94 -13.53
N LEU A 181 9.71 -15.70 -13.93
CA LEU A 181 8.61 -15.44 -14.84
C LEU A 181 8.92 -16.09 -16.18
N ASP A 182 7.98 -16.91 -16.67
CA ASP A 182 8.11 -17.45 -18.01
C ASP A 182 8.12 -16.32 -19.05
N LYS A 183 8.77 -16.57 -20.18
CA LYS A 183 9.00 -15.58 -21.23
C LYS A 183 7.70 -14.98 -21.78
N ILE A 184 6.58 -15.69 -21.73
CA ILE A 184 5.28 -15.23 -22.22
C ILE A 184 4.67 -14.25 -21.21
N THR A 185 4.72 -14.59 -19.93
CA THR A 185 4.28 -13.70 -18.85
C THR A 185 5.13 -12.42 -18.78
N ALA A 186 6.46 -12.53 -18.96
CA ALA A 186 7.35 -11.38 -19.02
C ALA A 186 7.07 -10.45 -20.23
N GLN A 187 6.67 -11.01 -21.37
CA GLN A 187 6.29 -10.24 -22.56
C GLN A 187 4.97 -9.46 -22.38
N CYS A 188 4.00 -10.03 -21.67
CA CYS A 188 2.74 -9.35 -21.36
C CYS A 188 2.94 -8.14 -20.43
N ILE A 189 3.94 -8.17 -19.55
CA ILE A 189 4.32 -7.02 -18.72
C ILE A 189 5.02 -5.95 -19.57
N ASN A 190 5.88 -6.34 -20.52
CA ASN A 190 6.57 -5.40 -21.41
C ASN A 190 5.65 -4.67 -22.40
N PHE A 191 4.47 -5.22 -22.73
CA PHE A 191 3.48 -4.53 -23.58
C PHE A 191 2.79 -3.33 -22.90
N VAL A 192 3.02 -3.12 -21.60
CA VAL A 192 2.58 -1.92 -20.87
C VAL A 192 3.69 -0.84 -20.84
N VAL A 193 4.91 -1.17 -21.29
CA VAL A 193 6.09 -0.29 -21.23
C VAL A 193 6.60 0.11 -22.64
N THR A 194 5.71 0.22 -23.63
CA THR A 194 6.03 0.83 -24.94
C THR A 194 5.07 1.94 -25.28
#